data_AF-A0A7R9HZN2-F1
#
_entry.id   AF-A0A7R9HZN2-F1
#
_cell.length_a   1.000
_cell.length_b   1.000
_cell.length_c   1.000
_cell.angle_alpha   90.00
_cell.angle_beta   90.00
_cell.angle_gamma   90.00
#
_symmetry.space_group_name_H-M   'P 1'
#
loop_
_entity.id
_entity.type
_entity.pdbx_description
1 polymer ?
#
loop_
_entity_poly.entity_id
_entity_poly.type
_entity_poly.pdbx_seq_one_letter_code
_entity_poly.pdbx_strand_id
1 'polypeptide(L)'
;MLSSTAKDGEIEVRISRSEELEQYMRLNNVLIVGIPKLEKENVTDIDLKIGQKIGVNITASDIDITHWLPQLRAGNSPTIIVKFVRRTIKVDFMREKAKLRNTNSVSLVDAPAHSIYLNEHLTISNRKKFAEARKQRDDDKFEFVWVKKGHICIREEEGKPAVLYNEGKKWKVNINENANGVAYCGLRMAESEDVGAQYFEGVEKLIEIWFIKTDGNSKLCDLRNIPRESSMFITQHRFILKTCGTTTPLQCLQPLLLLVEQYAGFDDVKEVFYSRKNFKRPELQMNPYQAFEQEVSLLNTYFQDGLAYCLGSQDKECWYLYTWSSRGIGGDEEEDRGPDQTLEILMSELDPEVMSIFTREESSSAAEATQKSGIANLIPNMVIDDYLFEPCGYSMNGIAKSGCYMTIHITPEPEFSYVSFECNVPQASYKEVISRVLETFQPGKFVLTVFANKASVASDAPQELQKIPAFGDWLRHDMQYCRLQNYDFIYAFYSKFPS
;
A
#
# COMPACT_ATOMS: atom_id res chain seq x y z
N MET A 1 -18.38 31.52 3.99
CA MET A 1 -17.09 31.48 3.27
C MET A 1 -16.34 30.15 3.46
N LEU A 2 -16.91 29.13 4.13
CA LEU A 2 -16.25 27.86 4.47
C LEU A 2 -16.58 26.67 3.53
N SER A 3 -17.39 26.86 2.48
CA SER A 3 -17.85 25.74 1.62
C SER A 3 -17.10 25.57 0.29
N SER A 4 -16.07 26.38 -0.01
CA SER A 4 -15.29 26.22 -1.24
C SER A 4 -14.13 25.24 -1.06
N THR A 5 -13.47 25.26 0.09
CA THR A 5 -12.24 24.50 0.37
C THR A 5 -12.42 22.98 0.38
N ALA A 6 -13.54 22.48 0.90
CA ALA A 6 -13.85 21.03 0.90
C ALA A 6 -14.15 20.50 -0.50
N LYS A 7 -14.87 21.28 -1.32
CA LYS A 7 -15.09 20.96 -2.74
C LYS A 7 -13.79 20.98 -3.53
N ASP A 8 -12.91 21.94 -3.23
CA ASP A 8 -11.61 22.05 -3.88
C ASP A 8 -10.73 20.82 -3.58
N GLY A 9 -10.75 20.28 -2.36
CA GLY A 9 -10.00 19.07 -1.98
C GLY A 9 -10.54 17.76 -2.59
N GLU A 10 -11.85 17.57 -2.64
CA GLU A 10 -12.45 16.40 -3.31
C GLU A 10 -12.23 16.44 -4.83
N ILE A 11 -12.32 17.65 -5.41
CA ILE A 11 -11.96 17.90 -6.80
C ILE A 11 -10.48 17.59 -7.03
N GLU A 12 -9.58 17.97 -6.12
CA GLU A 12 -8.15 17.72 -6.23
C GLU A 12 -7.81 16.21 -6.20
N VAL A 13 -8.44 15.43 -5.31
CA VAL A 13 -8.30 13.97 -5.28
C VAL A 13 -8.84 13.32 -6.55
N ARG A 14 -10.01 13.75 -7.02
CA ARG A 14 -10.61 13.24 -8.27
C ARG A 14 -9.77 13.59 -9.49
N ILE A 15 -9.22 14.80 -9.54
CA ILE A 15 -8.27 15.24 -10.58
C ILE A 15 -7.00 14.39 -10.51
N SER A 16 -6.44 14.15 -9.33
CA SER A 16 -5.23 13.32 -9.15
C SER A 16 -5.45 11.89 -9.63
N ARG A 17 -6.57 11.27 -9.25
CA ARG A 17 -6.92 9.91 -9.69
C ARG A 17 -7.20 9.85 -11.20
N SER A 18 -7.88 10.86 -11.76
CA SER A 18 -8.10 10.97 -13.19
C SER A 18 -6.77 11.09 -13.94
N GLU A 19 -5.85 11.89 -13.42
CA GLU A 19 -4.51 12.10 -13.97
C GLU A 19 -3.67 10.82 -13.94
N GLU A 20 -3.73 10.05 -12.85
CA GLU A 20 -3.06 8.74 -12.76
C GLU A 20 -3.60 7.73 -13.78
N LEU A 21 -4.93 7.64 -13.93
CA LEU A 21 -5.56 6.78 -14.93
C LEU A 21 -5.21 7.21 -16.35
N GLU A 22 -5.24 8.52 -16.63
CA GLU A 22 -4.83 9.08 -17.91
C GLU A 22 -3.37 8.78 -18.23
N GLN A 23 -2.48 8.87 -17.23
CA GLN A 23 -1.07 8.54 -17.40
C GLN A 23 -0.89 7.03 -17.59
N TYR A 24 -1.68 6.20 -16.88
CA TYR A 24 -1.66 4.75 -17.00
C TYR A 24 -1.99 4.28 -18.42
N MET A 25 -3.04 4.85 -19.02
CA MET A 25 -3.44 4.56 -20.40
C MET A 25 -2.36 4.90 -21.45
N ARG A 26 -1.38 5.74 -21.10
CA ARG A 26 -0.27 6.15 -21.97
C ARG A 26 1.01 5.35 -21.76
N LEU A 27 1.06 4.43 -20.79
CA LEU A 27 2.32 3.79 -20.40
C LEU A 27 2.95 2.91 -21.48
N ASN A 28 2.14 2.38 -22.40
CA ASN A 28 2.61 1.62 -23.57
C ASN A 28 2.95 2.52 -24.76
N ASN A 29 2.80 3.84 -24.64
CA ASN A 29 3.02 4.77 -25.74
C ASN A 29 4.44 5.35 -25.67
N VAL A 30 5.03 5.54 -26.85
CA VAL A 30 6.30 6.23 -27.05
C VAL A 30 6.08 7.34 -28.06
N LEU A 31 6.71 8.48 -27.82
CA LEU A 31 6.75 9.60 -28.75
C LEU A 31 8.11 9.62 -29.45
N ILE A 32 8.09 9.55 -30.77
CA ILE A 32 9.28 9.62 -31.62
C ILE A 32 9.33 11.00 -32.25
N VAL A 33 10.38 11.75 -31.92
CA VAL A 33 10.57 13.14 -32.33
C VAL A 33 11.78 13.25 -33.24
N GLY A 34 11.70 14.14 -34.23
CA GLY A 34 12.83 14.44 -35.12
C GLY A 34 12.81 13.67 -36.44
N ILE A 35 11.69 13.05 -36.81
CA ILE A 35 11.48 12.45 -38.12
C ILE A 35 10.76 13.46 -39.04
N PRO A 36 11.38 13.92 -40.14
CA PRO A 36 10.69 14.71 -41.15
C PRO A 36 9.54 13.90 -41.77
N LYS A 37 8.38 14.52 -41.99
CA LYS A 37 7.22 13.86 -42.59
C LYS A 37 7.25 14.00 -44.11
N LEU A 38 7.30 12.88 -44.83
CA LEU A 38 7.15 12.83 -46.28
C LEU A 38 5.75 12.32 -46.69
N GLU A 39 5.27 12.64 -47.89
CA GLU A 39 3.89 12.37 -48.33
C GLU A 39 3.51 10.87 -48.43
N LYS A 40 4.48 9.95 -48.44
CA LYS A 40 4.25 8.51 -48.73
C LYS A 40 4.91 7.55 -47.74
N GLU A 41 5.22 8.00 -46.53
CA GLU A 41 5.89 7.15 -45.54
C GLU A 41 4.92 6.27 -44.76
N ASN A 42 5.25 4.98 -44.67
CA ASN A 42 4.62 4.06 -43.75
C ASN A 42 5.25 4.23 -42.36
N VAL A 43 4.47 4.76 -41.42
CA VAL A 43 4.90 5.04 -40.04
C VAL A 43 5.35 3.76 -39.34
N THR A 44 4.67 2.64 -39.60
CA THR A 44 5.03 1.33 -39.04
C THR A 44 6.45 0.93 -39.47
N ASP A 45 6.82 1.15 -40.73
CA ASP A 45 8.16 0.80 -41.21
C ASP A 45 9.24 1.65 -40.54
N ILE A 46 8.93 2.90 -40.19
CA ILE A 46 9.83 3.78 -39.43
C ILE A 46 10.05 3.19 -38.03
N ASP A 47 8.97 2.80 -37.34
CA ASP A 47 9.05 2.19 -36.01
C ASP A 47 9.92 0.93 -36.04
N LEU A 48 9.67 0.01 -37.00
CA LEU A 48 10.42 -1.23 -37.18
C LEU A 48 11.92 -0.98 -37.44
N LYS A 49 12.26 -0.01 -38.31
CA LYS A 49 13.66 0.38 -38.57
C LYS A 49 14.34 0.94 -37.32
N ILE A 50 13.62 1.73 -36.51
CA ILE A 50 14.15 2.23 -35.23
C ILE A 50 14.45 1.06 -34.30
N GLY A 51 13.51 0.10 -34.17
CA GLY A 51 13.71 -1.12 -33.39
C GLY A 51 14.98 -1.87 -33.80
N GLN A 52 15.15 -2.10 -35.10
CA GLN A 52 16.36 -2.73 -35.64
C GLN A 52 17.64 -1.95 -35.28
N LYS A 53 17.64 -0.62 -35.38
CA LYS A 53 18.79 0.23 -35.08
C LYS A 53 19.18 0.21 -33.60
N ILE A 54 18.22 0.12 -32.70
CA ILE A 54 18.48 0.03 -31.25
C ILE A 54 18.67 -1.42 -30.77
N GLY A 55 18.49 -2.40 -31.65
CA GLY A 55 18.66 -3.82 -31.35
C GLY A 55 17.47 -4.44 -30.59
N VAL A 56 16.27 -3.87 -30.76
CA VAL A 56 15.02 -4.40 -30.21
C VAL A 56 14.20 -4.98 -31.36
N ASN A 57 14.02 -6.30 -31.36
CA ASN A 57 13.26 -6.97 -32.41
C ASN A 57 11.77 -6.72 -32.20
N ILE A 58 11.16 -5.94 -33.09
CA ILE A 58 9.73 -5.63 -33.10
C ILE A 58 9.15 -6.00 -34.45
N THR A 59 7.90 -6.45 -34.45
CA THR A 59 7.13 -6.70 -35.67
C THR A 59 5.86 -5.85 -35.68
N ALA A 60 5.15 -5.83 -36.82
CA ALA A 60 3.89 -5.09 -36.92
C ALA A 60 2.84 -5.56 -35.90
N SER A 61 2.86 -6.83 -35.46
CA SER A 61 1.95 -7.34 -34.43
C SER A 61 2.26 -6.85 -33.01
N ASP A 62 3.44 -6.29 -32.78
CA ASP A 62 3.80 -5.68 -31.49
C ASP A 62 3.25 -4.25 -31.35
N ILE A 63 2.80 -3.65 -32.45
CA ILE A 63 2.30 -2.28 -32.54
C ILE A 63 0.76 -2.32 -32.58
N ASP A 64 0.13 -1.74 -31.56
CA ASP A 64 -1.33 -1.57 -31.48
C ASP A 64 -1.78 -0.43 -32.42
N ILE A 65 -1.12 0.73 -32.29
CA ILE A 65 -1.39 1.89 -33.14
C ILE A 65 -0.13 2.72 -33.33
N THR A 66 0.10 3.22 -34.55
CA THR A 66 1.14 4.19 -34.84
C THR A 66 0.65 5.22 -35.86
N HIS A 67 0.91 6.50 -35.59
CA HIS A 67 0.53 7.60 -36.50
C HIS A 67 1.26 8.89 -36.16
N TRP A 68 1.22 9.84 -37.09
CA TRP A 68 1.66 11.20 -36.87
C TRP A 68 0.69 11.96 -35.97
N LEU A 69 1.19 12.55 -34.87
CA LEU A 69 0.44 13.50 -34.06
C LEU A 69 0.27 14.84 -34.80
N PRO A 70 -0.84 15.57 -34.55
CA PRO A 70 -1.04 16.92 -35.07
C PRO A 70 0.10 17.87 -34.69
N GLN A 71 0.57 18.65 -35.66
CA GLN A 71 1.62 19.63 -35.44
C GLN A 71 1.04 20.86 -34.73
N LEU A 72 1.43 21.08 -33.48
CA LEU A 72 0.86 22.15 -32.64
C LEU A 72 1.43 23.55 -32.95
N ARG A 73 2.61 23.65 -33.59
CA ARG A 73 3.26 24.92 -33.97
C ARG A 73 4.02 24.77 -35.28
N ALA A 74 3.89 25.77 -36.17
CA ALA A 74 4.64 25.82 -37.42
C ALA A 74 6.16 25.87 -37.14
N GLY A 75 6.92 25.00 -37.80
CA GLY A 75 8.39 24.92 -37.67
C GLY A 75 8.94 23.76 -36.81
N ASN A 76 8.11 23.12 -35.98
CA ASN A 76 8.55 21.91 -35.25
C ASN A 76 8.44 20.66 -36.13
N SER A 77 9.40 19.73 -36.05
CA SER A 77 9.23 18.42 -36.69
C SER A 77 8.00 17.71 -36.12
N PRO A 78 7.17 17.09 -36.98
CA PRO A 78 6.03 16.32 -36.53
C PRO A 78 6.49 15.15 -35.64
N THR A 79 5.63 14.73 -34.72
CA THR A 79 5.92 13.66 -33.76
C THR A 79 5.12 12.43 -34.13
N ILE A 80 5.76 11.25 -34.14
CA ILE A 80 5.06 9.98 -34.27
C ILE A 80 4.69 9.51 -32.86
N ILE A 81 3.47 9.02 -32.69
CA ILE A 81 3.10 8.24 -31.51
C ILE A 81 3.04 6.77 -31.92
N VAL A 82 3.70 5.91 -31.17
CA VAL A 82 3.58 4.45 -31.28
C VAL A 82 3.09 3.90 -29.94
N LYS A 83 2.06 3.05 -29.98
CA LYS A 83 1.55 2.31 -28.82
C LYS A 83 1.84 0.84 -29.03
N PHE A 84 2.55 0.24 -28.08
CA PHE A 84 2.84 -1.19 -28.11
C PHE A 84 1.72 -2.00 -27.47
N VAL A 85 1.47 -3.19 -28.01
CA VAL A 85 0.53 -4.16 -27.42
C VAL A 85 1.04 -4.60 -26.05
N ARG A 86 2.34 -4.91 -25.96
CA ARG A 86 3.00 -5.43 -24.75
C ARG A 86 3.90 -4.38 -24.12
N ARG A 87 3.76 -4.21 -22.81
CA ARG A 87 4.56 -3.25 -22.04
C ARG A 87 6.06 -3.57 -22.03
N THR A 88 6.41 -4.86 -22.04
CA THR A 88 7.80 -5.33 -22.06
C THR A 88 8.55 -4.80 -23.28
N ILE A 89 7.95 -4.89 -24.46
CA ILE A 89 8.51 -4.34 -25.71
C ILE A 89 8.75 -2.83 -25.59
N LYS A 90 7.77 -2.07 -25.09
CA LYS A 90 7.93 -0.63 -24.86
C LYS A 90 9.10 -0.33 -23.92
N VAL A 91 9.24 -1.11 -22.84
CA VAL A 91 10.31 -0.92 -21.85
C VAL A 91 11.67 -1.14 -22.49
N ASP A 92 11.83 -2.21 -23.26
CA ASP A 92 13.09 -2.52 -23.96
C ASP A 92 13.41 -1.46 -25.03
N PHE A 93 12.40 -1.03 -25.79
CA PHE A 93 12.52 0.04 -26.78
C PHE A 93 13.01 1.37 -26.17
N MET A 94 12.48 1.74 -24.99
CA MET A 94 12.91 2.96 -24.29
C MET A 94 14.26 2.83 -23.59
N ARG A 95 14.61 1.63 -23.11
CA ARG A 95 15.89 1.33 -22.45
C ARG A 95 17.05 1.53 -23.42
N GLU A 96 16.88 1.06 -24.66
CA GLU A 96 17.91 1.08 -25.69
C GLU A 96 17.99 2.41 -26.47
N LYS A 97 17.19 3.43 -26.10
CA LYS A 97 17.12 4.72 -26.81
C LYS A 97 18.46 5.45 -26.94
N ALA A 98 19.41 5.22 -26.02
CA ALA A 98 20.72 5.86 -26.06
C ALA A 98 21.54 5.49 -27.31
N LYS A 99 21.26 4.31 -27.92
CA LYS A 99 21.89 3.87 -29.18
C LYS A 99 21.52 4.77 -30.37
N LEU A 100 20.43 5.54 -30.29
CA LEU A 100 20.06 6.51 -31.32
C LEU A 100 20.91 7.78 -31.31
N ARG A 101 21.76 8.02 -30.29
CA ARG A 101 22.63 9.22 -30.25
C ARG A 101 23.52 9.37 -31.48
N ASN A 102 23.89 8.24 -32.11
CA ASN A 102 24.72 8.19 -33.32
C ASN A 102 23.90 7.93 -34.60
N THR A 103 22.57 8.00 -34.52
CA THR A 103 21.65 7.75 -35.63
C THR A 103 20.86 9.02 -35.94
N ASN A 104 20.63 9.29 -37.23
CA ASN A 104 19.82 10.42 -37.67
C ASN A 104 18.72 9.97 -38.64
N SER A 105 17.78 10.87 -38.91
CA SER A 105 16.61 10.62 -39.77
C SER A 105 16.96 10.07 -41.16
N VAL A 106 18.11 10.41 -41.75
CA VAL A 106 18.53 9.93 -43.09
C VAL A 106 18.59 8.40 -43.16
N SER A 107 18.92 7.75 -42.04
CA SER A 107 18.99 6.29 -41.97
C SER A 107 17.62 5.60 -41.91
N LEU A 108 16.55 6.38 -41.77
CA LEU A 108 15.17 5.90 -41.63
C LEU A 108 14.30 6.35 -42.82
N VAL A 109 14.50 7.60 -43.25
CA VAL A 109 13.71 8.34 -44.23
C VAL A 109 14.63 9.15 -45.15
N ASP A 110 14.21 9.37 -46.40
CA ASP A 110 14.97 10.14 -47.39
C ASP A 110 14.76 11.65 -47.20
N ALA A 111 15.31 12.18 -46.10
CA ALA A 111 15.12 13.56 -45.66
C ALA A 111 16.38 14.11 -44.96
N PRO A 112 16.52 15.44 -44.79
CA PRO A 112 17.67 16.05 -44.10
C PRO A 112 17.92 15.46 -42.71
N ALA A 113 19.20 15.42 -42.31
CA ALA A 113 19.65 14.81 -41.07
C ALA A 113 19.16 15.56 -39.83
N HIS A 114 18.26 14.93 -39.08
CA HIS A 114 17.72 15.39 -37.82
C HIS A 114 18.05 14.37 -36.72
N SER A 115 18.32 14.86 -35.51
CA SER A 115 18.49 14.00 -34.33
C SER A 115 17.16 13.39 -33.93
N ILE A 116 17.17 12.11 -33.57
CA ILE A 116 15.97 11.35 -33.23
C ILE A 116 15.90 11.19 -31.71
N TYR A 117 14.73 11.46 -31.13
CA TYR A 117 14.49 11.32 -29.70
C TYR A 117 13.30 10.43 -29.42
N LEU A 118 13.48 9.48 -28.48
CA LEU A 118 12.41 8.67 -27.93
C LEU A 118 12.03 9.18 -26.54
N ASN A 119 10.77 9.58 -26.41
CA ASN A 119 10.22 10.17 -25.19
C ASN A 119 9.03 9.35 -24.68
N GLU A 120 8.84 9.33 -23.37
CA GLU A 120 7.61 8.80 -22.79
C GLU A 120 6.43 9.72 -23.10
N HIS A 121 5.25 9.14 -23.31
CA HIS A 121 4.03 9.91 -23.54
C HIS A 121 3.45 10.41 -22.22
N LEU A 122 3.84 11.62 -21.83
CA LEU A 122 3.30 12.29 -20.65
C LEU A 122 1.95 12.96 -20.94
N THR A 123 1.07 12.91 -19.94
CA THR A 123 -0.09 13.79 -19.81
C THR A 123 0.33 15.27 -19.81
N ILE A 124 -0.65 16.16 -19.95
CA ILE A 124 -0.39 17.61 -19.94
C ILE A 124 0.16 18.04 -18.57
N SER A 125 -0.40 17.52 -17.48
CA SER A 125 0.04 17.84 -16.11
C SER A 125 1.48 17.39 -15.87
N ASN A 126 1.81 16.12 -16.14
CA ASN A 126 3.17 15.62 -15.96
C ASN A 126 4.17 16.31 -16.89
N ARG A 127 3.76 16.72 -18.10
CA ARG A 127 4.62 17.52 -18.98
C ARG A 127 4.94 18.90 -18.38
N LYS A 128 3.97 19.56 -17.73
CA LYS A 128 4.19 20.81 -16.99
C LYS A 128 5.13 20.58 -15.80
N LYS A 129 4.87 19.56 -14.99
CA LYS A 129 5.75 19.17 -13.86
C LYS A 129 7.18 18.91 -14.32
N PHE A 130 7.35 18.21 -15.44
CA PHE A 130 8.68 17.93 -16.00
C PHE A 130 9.39 19.21 -16.46
N ALA A 131 8.67 20.14 -17.08
CA ALA A 131 9.23 21.43 -17.47
C ALA A 131 9.66 22.26 -16.26
N GLU A 132 8.84 22.29 -15.21
CA GLU A 132 9.16 22.99 -13.96
C GLU A 132 10.33 22.33 -13.22
N ALA A 133 10.36 21.01 -13.10
CA ALA A 133 11.49 20.29 -12.51
C ALA A 133 12.80 20.61 -13.24
N ARG A 134 12.79 20.65 -14.57
CA ARG A 134 13.96 21.05 -15.36
C ARG A 134 14.40 22.48 -15.09
N LYS A 135 13.45 23.41 -14.95
CA LYS A 135 13.76 24.80 -14.59
C LYS A 135 14.43 24.86 -13.21
N GLN A 136 13.93 24.10 -12.25
CA GLN A 136 14.51 24.03 -10.90
C GLN A 136 15.90 23.40 -10.85
N ARG A 137 16.18 22.43 -11.73
CA ARG A 137 17.54 21.94 -11.96
C ARG A 137 18.45 23.03 -12.53
N ASP A 138 17.96 23.79 -13.49
CA ASP A 138 18.71 24.91 -14.09
C ASP A 138 18.94 26.06 -13.08
N ASP A 139 18.12 26.13 -12.02
CA ASP A 139 18.29 27.00 -10.84
C ASP A 139 19.10 26.32 -9.69
N ASP A 140 19.88 25.27 -9.99
CA ASP A 140 20.76 24.54 -9.06
C ASP A 140 20.08 23.93 -7.81
N LYS A 141 18.77 23.61 -7.87
CA LYS A 141 18.08 22.94 -6.75
C LYS A 141 18.41 21.43 -6.65
N PHE A 142 18.75 20.81 -7.77
CA PHE A 142 19.14 19.39 -7.88
C PHE A 142 19.83 19.16 -9.23
N GLU A 143 20.70 18.17 -9.33
CA GLU A 143 21.57 17.95 -10.50
C GLU A 143 20.88 17.19 -11.65
N PHE A 144 19.99 16.25 -11.34
CA PHE A 144 19.40 15.37 -12.37
C PHE A 144 17.87 15.42 -12.40
N VAL A 145 17.31 15.34 -13.62
CA VAL A 145 15.87 15.23 -13.88
C VAL A 145 15.61 14.29 -15.04
N TRP A 146 14.73 13.32 -14.86
CA TRP A 146 14.32 12.42 -15.94
C TRP A 146 12.88 11.93 -15.75
N VAL A 147 12.40 11.19 -16.74
CA VAL A 147 11.08 10.56 -16.71
C VAL A 147 11.26 9.04 -16.67
N LYS A 148 10.55 8.36 -15.77
CA LYS A 148 10.51 6.89 -15.69
C LYS A 148 9.08 6.43 -15.43
N LYS A 149 8.54 5.58 -16.31
CA LYS A 149 7.17 5.02 -16.20
C LYS A 149 6.10 6.13 -16.07
N GLY A 150 6.27 7.25 -16.77
CA GLY A 150 5.35 8.39 -16.73
C GLY A 150 5.52 9.33 -15.52
N HIS A 151 6.42 9.03 -14.58
CA HIS A 151 6.70 9.87 -13.42
C HIS A 151 7.96 10.71 -13.62
N ILE A 152 7.99 11.91 -13.01
CA ILE A 152 9.14 12.81 -13.03
C ILE A 152 9.99 12.47 -11.83
N CYS A 153 11.24 12.10 -12.09
CA CYS A 153 12.23 11.82 -11.07
C CYS A 153 13.28 12.92 -11.05
N ILE A 154 13.73 13.29 -9.86
CA ILE A 154 14.86 14.19 -9.63
C ILE A 154 15.90 13.49 -8.76
N ARG A 155 17.14 13.98 -8.80
CA ARG A 155 18.20 13.55 -7.87
C ARG A 155 19.09 14.74 -7.59
N GLU A 156 19.35 14.99 -6.31
CA GLU A 156 20.10 16.16 -5.85
C GLU A 156 21.54 16.15 -6.36
N GLU A 157 22.25 15.04 -6.18
CA GLU A 157 23.64 14.87 -6.60
C GLU A 157 23.93 13.38 -6.91
N GLU A 158 25.03 13.11 -7.61
CA GLU A 158 25.43 11.75 -7.95
C GLU A 158 25.62 10.89 -6.67
N GLY A 159 25.08 9.67 -6.68
CA GLY A 159 25.11 8.77 -5.52
C GLY A 159 24.00 8.97 -4.48
N LYS A 160 23.23 10.06 -4.52
CA LYS A 160 21.99 10.19 -3.72
C LYS A 160 20.83 9.43 -4.36
N PRO A 161 19.84 8.98 -3.57
CA PRO A 161 18.65 8.37 -4.13
C PRO A 161 17.92 9.37 -5.04
N ALA A 162 17.37 8.85 -6.14
CA ALA A 162 16.35 9.58 -6.88
C ALA A 162 15.14 9.84 -5.97
N VAL A 163 14.33 10.86 -6.24
CA VAL A 163 13.02 11.08 -5.62
C VAL A 163 12.01 11.51 -6.67
N LEU A 164 10.71 11.33 -6.41
CA LEU A 164 9.67 11.84 -7.30
C LEU A 164 9.55 13.36 -7.15
N TYR A 165 9.47 14.06 -8.27
CA TYR A 165 9.22 15.50 -8.28
C TYR A 165 7.76 15.77 -7.96
N ASN A 166 7.50 16.46 -6.85
CA ASN A 166 6.18 16.94 -6.49
C ASN A 166 6.21 18.46 -6.31
N GLU A 167 5.21 19.17 -6.83
CA GLU A 167 5.12 20.62 -6.68
C GLU A 167 4.82 20.95 -5.21
N GLY A 168 5.77 21.57 -4.51
CA GLY A 168 5.47 22.41 -3.35
C GLY A 168 5.50 21.81 -1.94
N LYS A 169 5.93 20.57 -1.70
CA LYS A 169 6.00 20.03 -0.32
C LYS A 169 7.33 19.35 0.01
N LYS A 170 8.22 20.08 0.68
CA LYS A 170 9.27 19.49 1.54
C LYS A 170 8.57 19.04 2.82
N TRP A 171 8.15 17.79 2.88
CA TRP A 171 7.55 17.24 4.08
C TRP A 171 8.65 16.93 5.10
N LYS A 172 8.71 17.74 6.16
CA LYS A 172 9.48 17.41 7.37
C LYS A 172 8.67 16.44 8.20
N VAL A 173 9.22 15.27 8.45
CA VAL A 173 8.62 14.20 9.26
C VAL A 173 9.35 14.19 10.60
N ASN A 174 8.61 14.18 11.72
CA ASN A 174 9.18 13.85 13.03
C ASN A 174 9.37 12.33 13.08
N ILE A 175 10.61 11.89 12.87
CA ILE A 175 11.03 10.51 12.97
C ILE A 175 11.27 10.21 14.46
N ASN A 176 10.43 9.39 15.07
CA ASN A 176 10.75 8.75 16.35
C ASN A 176 11.41 7.40 16.04
N GLU A 177 12.72 7.41 15.78
CA GLU A 177 13.53 6.20 15.72
C GLU A 177 13.81 5.73 17.15
N ASN A 178 13.27 4.56 17.51
CA ASN A 178 13.70 3.83 18.71
C ASN A 178 14.99 3.06 18.37
N ALA A 179 15.88 2.94 19.36
CA ALA A 179 17.25 2.43 19.24
C ALA A 179 17.42 1.02 18.64
N ASN A 180 16.33 0.26 18.39
CA ASN A 180 16.34 -1.11 17.91
C ASN A 180 15.64 -1.32 16.54
N GLY A 181 15.38 -0.24 15.79
CA GLY A 181 15.15 -0.37 14.35
C GLY A 181 13.74 -0.75 13.89
N VAL A 182 12.72 -0.27 14.60
CA VAL A 182 11.35 -0.15 14.08
C VAL A 182 11.08 1.33 13.91
N ALA A 183 10.55 1.74 12.75
CA ALA A 183 10.12 3.12 12.55
C ALA A 183 8.62 3.12 12.26
N TYR A 184 7.89 4.02 12.90
CA TYR A 184 6.45 4.15 12.77
C TYR A 184 6.05 5.63 12.68
N CYS A 185 4.82 5.87 12.21
CA CYS A 185 4.16 7.17 12.22
C CYS A 185 2.77 6.96 12.84
N GLY A 186 2.25 7.92 13.61
CA GLY A 186 0.90 7.88 14.17
C GLY A 186 -0.19 8.19 13.14
N LEU A 187 -1.40 7.63 13.32
CA LEU A 187 -2.52 7.77 12.38
C LEU A 187 -3.08 9.18 12.51
N ARG A 188 -2.69 10.06 11.59
CA ARG A 188 -3.37 11.32 11.37
C ARG A 188 -4.26 11.13 10.15
N MET A 189 -5.53 10.81 10.41
CA MET A 189 -6.54 10.88 9.37
C MET A 189 -6.50 12.30 8.79
N ALA A 190 -6.54 12.41 7.47
CA ALA A 190 -6.92 13.67 6.86
C ALA A 190 -8.34 13.98 7.37
N GLU A 191 -8.49 15.06 8.14
CA GLU A 191 -9.79 15.59 8.53
C GLU A 191 -10.59 15.82 7.24
N SER A 192 -11.59 14.97 6.96
CA SER A 192 -12.67 15.36 6.07
C SER A 192 -13.64 16.16 6.90
N GLU A 193 -13.53 17.50 6.85
CA GLU A 193 -14.53 18.43 7.40
C GLU A 193 -15.82 18.40 6.55
N ASP A 194 -16.43 17.23 6.37
CA ASP A 194 -17.72 17.11 5.69
C ASP A 194 -18.81 16.76 6.70
N VAL A 195 -19.52 17.79 7.15
CA VAL A 195 -20.72 17.69 7.99
C VAL A 195 -21.86 17.22 7.10
N GLY A 196 -21.84 15.93 6.75
CA GLY A 196 -22.85 15.29 5.94
C GLY A 196 -22.78 13.79 6.10
N ALA A 197 -23.35 13.27 7.20
CA ALA A 197 -23.60 11.84 7.49
C ALA A 197 -22.75 10.85 6.66
N GLN A 198 -21.42 10.94 6.81
CA GLN A 198 -20.53 9.96 6.21
C GLN A 198 -20.74 8.66 6.97
N TYR A 199 -21.13 7.62 6.25
CA TYR A 199 -21.13 6.28 6.79
C TYR A 199 -19.69 5.91 7.17
N PHE A 200 -19.41 5.85 8.46
CA PHE A 200 -18.13 5.38 8.97
C PHE A 200 -18.29 3.91 9.36
N GLU A 201 -17.45 3.07 8.77
CA GLU A 201 -17.37 1.66 9.12
C GLU A 201 -16.01 1.39 9.74
N GLY A 202 -16.02 0.96 11.01
CA GLY A 202 -14.79 0.70 11.77
C GLY A 202 -13.98 -0.51 11.29
N VAL A 203 -14.54 -1.35 10.40
CA VAL A 203 -13.85 -2.55 9.91
C VAL A 203 -12.58 -2.18 9.14
N GLU A 204 -11.48 -2.77 9.57
CA GLU A 204 -10.15 -2.52 9.03
C GLU A 204 -9.78 -3.46 7.87
N LYS A 205 -8.94 -2.93 6.99
CA LYS A 205 -8.24 -3.64 5.93
C LYS A 205 -6.76 -3.63 6.29
N LEU A 206 -6.17 -4.82 6.42
CA LEU A 206 -4.78 -5.01 6.80
C LEU A 206 -4.01 -5.57 5.61
N ILE A 207 -2.88 -4.97 5.28
CA ILE A 207 -1.89 -5.55 4.36
C ILE A 207 -0.53 -5.62 5.01
N GLU A 208 0.06 -6.80 4.98
CA GLU A 208 1.39 -7.10 5.51
C GLU A 208 2.25 -7.73 4.41
N ILE A 209 3.46 -7.19 4.23
CA ILE A 209 4.37 -7.57 3.15
C ILE A 209 5.79 -7.71 3.68
N TRP A 210 6.43 -8.83 3.35
CA TRP A 210 7.85 -9.06 3.57
C TRP A 210 8.62 -8.92 2.26
N PHE A 211 9.73 -8.19 2.31
CA PHE A 211 10.57 -7.92 1.16
C PHE A 211 11.91 -8.64 1.27
N ILE A 212 12.40 -9.11 0.13
CA ILE A 212 13.70 -9.80 -0.01
C ILE A 212 14.48 -9.21 -1.16
N LYS A 213 15.76 -9.58 -1.21
CA LYS A 213 16.63 -9.29 -2.34
C LYS A 213 16.91 -10.55 -3.12
N THR A 214 16.76 -10.50 -4.44
CA THR A 214 16.88 -11.67 -5.33
C THR A 214 18.27 -12.32 -5.26
N ASP A 215 19.31 -11.54 -4.97
CA ASP A 215 20.69 -12.01 -4.83
C ASP A 215 21.04 -12.53 -3.41
N GLY A 216 20.08 -12.51 -2.48
CA GLY A 216 20.25 -12.93 -1.09
C GLY A 216 21.03 -11.95 -0.19
N ASN A 217 21.60 -10.87 -0.73
CA ASN A 217 22.42 -9.93 0.04
C ASN A 217 21.59 -8.76 0.61
N SER A 218 20.79 -9.06 1.62
CA SER A 218 19.91 -8.09 2.29
C SER A 218 20.60 -7.22 3.36
N LYS A 219 21.92 -7.36 3.58
CA LYS A 219 22.64 -6.68 4.68
C LYS A 219 22.56 -5.16 4.65
N LEU A 220 22.44 -4.57 3.48
CA LEU A 220 22.32 -3.12 3.27
C LEU A 220 20.87 -2.68 3.02
N CYS A 221 19.93 -3.62 3.00
CA CYS A 221 18.55 -3.34 2.68
C CYS A 221 17.76 -3.02 3.95
N ASP A 222 16.95 -1.96 3.88
CA ASP A 222 16.19 -1.46 5.03
C ASP A 222 14.99 -0.61 4.61
N LEU A 223 13.77 -1.10 4.85
CA LEU A 223 12.55 -0.36 4.55
C LEU A 223 12.41 0.93 5.38
N ARG A 224 13.20 1.09 6.45
CA ARG A 224 13.28 2.33 7.23
C ARG A 224 13.74 3.54 6.43
N ASN A 225 14.43 3.30 5.32
CA ASN A 225 14.88 4.36 4.42
C ASN A 225 13.76 4.98 3.56
N ILE A 226 12.55 4.40 3.56
CA ILE A 226 11.40 4.92 2.81
C ILE A 226 10.86 6.17 3.54
N PRO A 227 10.69 7.34 2.88
CA PRO A 227 10.06 8.54 3.45
C PRO A 227 8.58 8.32 3.79
N ARG A 228 8.06 8.91 4.89
CA ARG A 228 6.74 8.57 5.44
C ARG A 228 5.95 9.76 5.96
N GLU A 229 4.64 9.77 5.70
CA GLU A 229 3.71 10.79 6.21
C GLU A 229 2.48 10.19 6.90
N SER A 230 2.32 8.86 6.89
CA SER A 230 1.12 8.17 7.35
C SER A 230 1.48 6.94 8.18
N SER A 231 0.58 6.56 9.07
CA SER A 231 0.78 5.48 10.03
C SER A 231 0.76 4.08 9.44
N MET A 232 1.78 3.37 9.87
CA MET A 232 2.30 2.20 9.20
C MET A 232 3.40 1.67 10.10
N PHE A 233 3.44 0.36 10.34
CA PHE A 233 4.60 -0.24 10.98
C PHE A 233 5.56 -0.67 9.89
N ILE A 234 6.80 -0.18 9.97
CA ILE A 234 7.85 -0.65 9.08
C ILE A 234 9.07 -1.02 9.90
N THR A 235 9.50 -2.25 9.70
CA THR A 235 10.76 -2.79 10.22
C THR A 235 11.77 -2.87 9.08
N GLN A 236 12.93 -3.51 9.28
CA GLN A 236 13.92 -3.65 8.22
C GLN A 236 13.40 -4.35 6.95
N HIS A 237 12.57 -5.39 7.11
CA HIS A 237 12.11 -6.26 6.01
C HIS A 237 10.58 -6.37 5.89
N ARG A 238 9.83 -5.80 6.84
CA ARG A 238 8.38 -5.95 6.93
C ARG A 238 7.66 -4.61 6.89
N PHE A 239 6.60 -4.55 6.11
CA PHE A 239 5.68 -3.45 5.98
C PHE A 239 4.29 -3.89 6.44
N ILE A 240 3.65 -3.12 7.32
CA ILE A 240 2.26 -3.31 7.75
C ILE A 240 1.51 -2.00 7.54
N LEU A 241 0.42 -2.06 6.79
CA LEU A 241 -0.51 -0.95 6.63
C LEU A 241 -1.92 -1.41 7.00
N LYS A 242 -2.51 -0.72 7.97
CA LYS A 242 -3.89 -0.94 8.40
C LYS A 242 -4.71 0.33 8.19
N THR A 243 -5.84 0.21 7.49
CA THR A 243 -6.71 1.34 7.20
C THR A 243 -8.19 0.97 7.37
N CYS A 244 -9.03 1.92 7.77
CA CYS A 244 -10.47 1.71 8.00
C CYS A 244 -11.33 2.60 7.06
N GLY A 245 -12.65 2.56 7.24
CA GLY A 245 -13.59 3.33 6.42
C GLY A 245 -13.54 2.93 4.95
N THR A 246 -13.61 3.92 4.05
CA THR A 246 -13.66 3.72 2.58
C THR A 246 -12.28 3.77 1.91
N THR A 247 -11.20 3.75 2.69
CA THR A 247 -9.82 3.77 2.21
C THR A 247 -9.49 2.56 1.32
N THR A 248 -8.52 2.75 0.42
CA THR A 248 -8.19 1.79 -0.65
C THR A 248 -6.73 1.29 -0.59
N PRO A 249 -6.32 0.58 0.48
CA PRO A 249 -4.91 0.23 0.75
C PRO A 249 -4.21 -0.54 -0.39
N LEU A 250 -4.86 -1.46 -1.08
CA LEU A 250 -4.31 -2.18 -2.24
C LEU A 250 -3.90 -1.27 -3.41
N GLN A 251 -4.44 -0.04 -3.51
CA GLN A 251 -4.01 0.91 -4.54
C GLN A 251 -2.59 1.45 -4.28
N CYS A 252 -2.09 1.36 -3.04
CA CYS A 252 -0.73 1.77 -2.71
C CYS A 252 0.34 0.74 -3.13
N LEU A 253 -0.05 -0.49 -3.49
CA LEU A 253 0.90 -1.58 -3.78
C LEU A 253 1.91 -1.22 -4.86
N GLN A 254 1.47 -0.72 -6.01
CA GLN A 254 2.39 -0.37 -7.10
C GLN A 254 3.35 0.77 -6.70
N PRO A 255 2.88 1.91 -6.15
CA PRO A 255 3.77 2.93 -5.60
C PRO A 255 4.74 2.39 -4.54
N LEU A 256 4.24 1.56 -3.60
CA LEU A 256 5.03 0.97 -2.53
C LEU A 256 6.18 0.14 -3.08
N LEU A 257 5.91 -0.78 -4.01
CA LEU A 257 6.93 -1.64 -4.63
C LEU A 257 8.05 -0.82 -5.28
N LEU A 258 7.71 0.31 -5.91
CA LEU A 258 8.69 1.22 -6.49
C LEU A 258 9.54 1.93 -5.42
N LEU A 259 8.92 2.37 -4.31
CA LEU A 259 9.63 3.00 -3.21
C LEU A 259 10.57 2.01 -2.52
N VAL A 260 10.14 0.76 -2.35
CA VAL A 260 10.93 -0.30 -1.73
C VAL A 260 12.18 -0.61 -2.55
N GLU A 261 12.03 -0.80 -3.87
CA GLU A 261 13.16 -0.97 -4.79
C GLU A 261 14.15 0.20 -4.72
N GLN A 262 13.60 1.42 -4.67
CA GLN A 262 14.38 2.65 -4.79
C GLN A 262 15.12 3.05 -3.51
N TYR A 263 14.48 2.96 -2.35
CA TYR A 263 15.02 3.47 -1.09
C TYR A 263 15.52 2.38 -0.15
N ALA A 264 14.89 1.20 -0.21
CA ALA A 264 15.21 0.09 0.68
C ALA A 264 16.11 -0.96 0.05
N GLY A 265 16.26 -0.95 -1.28
CA GLY A 265 17.13 -1.86 -2.01
C GLY A 265 16.63 -3.30 -2.09
N PHE A 266 15.35 -3.55 -1.77
CA PHE A 266 14.68 -4.83 -2.02
C PHE A 266 14.02 -4.82 -3.39
N ASP A 267 14.28 -5.83 -4.19
CA ASP A 267 13.80 -5.96 -5.56
C ASP A 267 12.72 -7.04 -5.74
N ASP A 268 12.38 -7.76 -4.67
CA ASP A 268 11.36 -8.82 -4.71
C ASP A 268 10.54 -8.93 -3.41
N VAL A 269 9.37 -9.56 -3.51
CA VAL A 269 8.44 -9.80 -2.40
C VAL A 269 8.57 -11.25 -1.95
N LYS A 270 8.79 -11.46 -0.65
CA LYS A 270 8.89 -12.80 -0.05
C LYS A 270 7.50 -13.38 0.19
N GLU A 271 6.64 -12.58 0.80
CA GLU A 271 5.35 -13.01 1.32
C GLU A 271 4.39 -11.83 1.48
N VAL A 272 3.10 -12.12 1.34
CA VAL A 272 2.00 -11.15 1.46
C VAL A 272 0.89 -11.78 2.28
N PHE A 273 0.31 -10.99 3.18
CA PHE A 273 -0.98 -11.26 3.80
C PHE A 273 -1.85 -10.02 3.59
N TYR A 274 -3.05 -10.23 3.06
CA TYR A 274 -4.09 -9.22 3.03
C TYR A 274 -5.30 -9.79 3.73
N SER A 275 -5.82 -9.09 4.73
CA SER A 275 -6.94 -9.58 5.50
C SER A 275 -7.89 -8.47 5.91
N ARG A 276 -9.14 -8.88 6.15
CA ARG A 276 -10.18 -8.03 6.74
C ARG A 276 -11.33 -8.87 7.25
N LYS A 277 -12.06 -8.33 8.22
CA LYS A 277 -13.38 -8.85 8.58
C LYS A 277 -14.42 -8.52 7.49
N ASN A 278 -15.55 -9.23 7.47
CA ASN A 278 -16.70 -8.82 6.66
C ASN A 278 -17.21 -7.42 7.04
N PHE A 279 -17.53 -6.63 6.00
CA PHE A 279 -18.20 -5.35 6.14
C PHE A 279 -19.69 -5.57 6.48
N LYS A 280 -20.23 -4.73 7.37
CA LYS A 280 -21.66 -4.51 7.59
C LYS A 280 -22.34 -3.98 6.33
N ARG A 281 -21.69 -3.08 5.57
CA ARG A 281 -22.23 -2.51 4.32
C ARG A 281 -21.22 -2.50 3.17
N PRO A 282 -20.94 -3.67 2.56
CA PRO A 282 -19.97 -3.79 1.48
C PRO A 282 -20.26 -2.86 0.29
N GLU A 283 -21.53 -2.51 0.04
CA GLU A 283 -21.93 -1.66 -1.08
C GLU A 283 -21.43 -0.21 -0.98
N LEU A 284 -21.05 0.24 0.23
CA LEU A 284 -20.51 1.58 0.46
C LEU A 284 -18.99 1.67 0.27
N GLN A 285 -18.33 0.52 0.13
CA GLN A 285 -16.90 0.46 -0.12
C GLN A 285 -16.59 0.84 -1.57
N MET A 286 -15.41 1.44 -1.79
CA MET A 286 -14.93 1.75 -3.14
C MET A 286 -14.53 0.48 -3.88
N ASN A 287 -14.64 0.43 -5.20
CA ASN A 287 -14.07 -0.69 -5.97
C ASN A 287 -12.53 -0.76 -5.77
N PRO A 288 -11.95 -1.96 -5.56
CA PRO A 288 -12.56 -3.31 -5.61
C PRO A 288 -13.07 -3.88 -4.26
N TYR A 289 -13.19 -3.09 -3.20
CA TYR A 289 -13.47 -3.56 -1.83
C TYR A 289 -14.93 -3.95 -1.56
N GLN A 290 -15.78 -3.98 -2.59
CA GLN A 290 -17.19 -4.35 -2.46
C GLN A 290 -17.39 -5.87 -2.33
N ALA A 291 -16.44 -6.67 -2.83
CA ALA A 291 -16.47 -8.12 -2.74
C ALA A 291 -15.05 -8.70 -2.64
N PHE A 292 -14.86 -9.76 -1.85
CA PHE A 292 -13.54 -10.31 -1.61
C PHE A 292 -12.88 -10.88 -2.87
N GLU A 293 -13.67 -11.45 -3.77
CA GLU A 293 -13.22 -11.97 -5.06
C GLU A 293 -12.61 -10.88 -5.94
N GLN A 294 -13.09 -9.63 -5.84
CA GLN A 294 -12.53 -8.51 -6.60
C GLN A 294 -11.19 -8.06 -6.02
N GLU A 295 -11.05 -8.07 -4.69
CA GLU A 295 -9.78 -7.78 -3.99
C GLU A 295 -8.73 -8.84 -4.34
N VAL A 296 -9.10 -10.12 -4.30
CA VAL A 296 -8.26 -11.25 -4.73
C VAL A 296 -7.87 -11.11 -6.20
N SER A 297 -8.81 -10.74 -7.07
CA SER A 297 -8.53 -10.52 -8.49
C SER A 297 -7.50 -9.41 -8.71
N LEU A 298 -7.57 -8.31 -7.95
CA LEU A 298 -6.57 -7.25 -7.98
C LEU A 298 -5.21 -7.76 -7.48
N LEU A 299 -5.17 -8.44 -6.34
CA LEU A 299 -3.93 -8.98 -5.77
C LEU A 299 -3.24 -9.97 -6.72
N ASN A 300 -4.02 -10.82 -7.40
CA ASN A 300 -3.50 -11.76 -8.40
C ASN A 300 -2.90 -11.08 -9.65
N THR A 301 -3.14 -9.78 -9.87
CA THR A 301 -2.40 -9.03 -10.90
C THR A 301 -0.95 -8.75 -10.51
N TYR A 302 -0.64 -8.79 -9.21
CA TYR A 302 0.70 -8.61 -8.66
C TYR A 302 1.35 -9.97 -8.31
N PHE A 303 0.58 -10.87 -7.70
CA PHE A 303 1.07 -12.10 -7.10
C PHE A 303 0.35 -13.31 -7.71
N GLN A 304 1.00 -14.00 -8.65
CA GLN A 304 0.41 -15.16 -9.32
C GLN A 304 0.26 -16.33 -8.33
N ASP A 305 -0.86 -17.06 -8.43
CA ASP A 305 -1.16 -18.23 -7.59
C ASP A 305 -1.31 -17.94 -6.08
N GLY A 306 -1.81 -16.74 -5.73
CA GLY A 306 -2.20 -16.44 -4.35
C GLY A 306 -3.39 -17.26 -3.85
N LEU A 307 -3.40 -17.52 -2.55
CA LEU A 307 -4.41 -18.32 -1.86
C LEU A 307 -5.39 -17.42 -1.14
N ALA A 308 -6.68 -17.69 -1.30
CA ALA A 308 -7.75 -16.93 -0.67
C ALA A 308 -8.59 -17.84 0.23
N TYR A 309 -8.89 -17.37 1.43
CA TYR A 309 -9.66 -18.07 2.46
C TYR A 309 -10.78 -17.16 2.96
N CYS A 310 -11.93 -17.77 3.24
CA CYS A 310 -13.04 -17.16 3.96
C CYS A 310 -13.26 -18.02 5.20
N LEU A 311 -13.06 -17.43 6.37
CA LEU A 311 -13.05 -18.14 7.65
C LEU A 311 -14.26 -17.69 8.47
N GLY A 312 -15.04 -18.64 8.99
CA GLY A 312 -16.33 -18.38 9.62
C GLY A 312 -17.52 -18.49 8.64
N SER A 313 -18.62 -17.82 8.96
CA SER A 313 -19.87 -17.88 8.19
C SER A 313 -20.12 -16.56 7.48
N GLN A 314 -20.22 -16.60 6.14
CA GLN A 314 -20.44 -15.41 5.30
C GLN A 314 -21.75 -14.67 5.66
N ASP A 315 -22.77 -15.41 6.10
CA ASP A 315 -24.07 -14.87 6.49
C ASP A 315 -24.06 -14.25 7.91
N LYS A 316 -22.94 -14.39 8.64
CA LYS A 316 -22.79 -13.89 10.02
C LYS A 316 -21.48 -13.13 10.17
N GLU A 317 -20.49 -13.79 10.77
CA GLU A 317 -19.19 -13.25 11.12
C GLU A 317 -18.17 -14.08 10.36
N CYS A 318 -17.45 -13.43 9.45
CA CYS A 318 -16.35 -14.05 8.74
C CYS A 318 -15.17 -13.11 8.59
N TRP A 319 -14.02 -13.73 8.40
CA TRP A 319 -12.73 -13.08 8.20
C TRP A 319 -12.11 -13.60 6.91
N TYR A 320 -11.73 -12.66 6.06
CA TYR A 320 -11.16 -12.92 4.75
C TYR A 320 -9.65 -12.82 4.83
N LEU A 321 -8.96 -13.77 4.20
CA LEU A 321 -7.51 -13.81 4.10
C LEU A 321 -7.08 -14.13 2.69
N TYR A 322 -6.24 -13.28 2.13
CA TYR A 322 -5.42 -13.59 0.98
C TYR A 322 -3.97 -13.73 1.45
N THR A 323 -3.29 -14.78 1.02
CA THR A 323 -1.87 -14.99 1.30
C THR A 323 -1.13 -15.45 0.06
N TRP A 324 0.12 -15.04 -0.06
CA TRP A 324 0.99 -15.45 -1.16
C TRP A 324 2.43 -15.55 -0.68
N SER A 325 3.19 -16.50 -1.23
CA SER A 325 4.63 -16.61 -1.01
C SER A 325 5.38 -16.92 -2.30
N SER A 326 6.53 -16.27 -2.48
CA SER A 326 7.41 -16.42 -3.65
C SER A 326 7.87 -17.85 -3.97
N ARG A 327 7.92 -18.74 -2.97
CA ARG A 327 8.37 -20.13 -3.15
C ARG A 327 7.25 -21.14 -3.42
N GLY A 328 5.98 -20.70 -3.48
CA GLY A 328 4.81 -21.56 -3.74
C GLY A 328 4.56 -22.64 -2.67
N ILE A 329 3.45 -23.39 -2.79
CA ILE A 329 3.12 -24.48 -1.85
C ILE A 329 4.10 -25.65 -2.04
N GLY A 330 4.84 -26.03 -0.98
CA GLY A 330 5.65 -27.25 -0.95
C GLY A 330 7.14 -27.11 -1.25
N GLY A 331 7.69 -25.89 -1.28
CA GLY A 331 9.15 -25.69 -1.26
C GLY A 331 9.75 -26.11 0.10
N ASP A 332 10.79 -26.96 0.07
CA ASP A 332 11.45 -27.50 1.26
C ASP A 332 11.89 -26.42 2.27
N GLU A 333 11.72 -26.76 3.55
CA GLU A 333 11.74 -25.90 4.75
C GLU A 333 13.13 -25.30 5.11
N GLU A 334 13.10 -24.28 5.98
CA GLU A 334 14.17 -23.88 6.94
C GLU A 334 15.14 -22.70 6.64
N GLU A 335 14.92 -21.81 5.66
CA GLU A 335 15.71 -20.57 5.61
C GLU A 335 15.09 -19.42 6.44
N ASP A 336 15.58 -19.32 7.68
CA ASP A 336 15.77 -18.12 8.52
C ASP A 336 14.57 -17.16 8.62
N ARG A 337 13.40 -17.70 8.98
CA ARG A 337 12.35 -16.86 9.58
C ARG A 337 12.57 -16.86 11.08
N GLY A 338 12.97 -15.71 11.61
CA GLY A 338 12.91 -15.48 13.04
C GLY A 338 11.50 -15.77 13.59
N PRO A 339 11.38 -15.90 14.92
CA PRO A 339 10.09 -16.11 15.57
C PRO A 339 9.10 -15.01 15.19
N ASP A 340 7.92 -15.39 14.68
CA ASP A 340 6.88 -14.44 14.29
C ASP A 340 5.49 -14.97 14.65
N GLN A 341 4.67 -14.06 15.17
CA GLN A 341 3.34 -14.31 15.65
C GLN A 341 2.53 -13.02 15.67
N THR A 342 1.22 -13.13 15.40
CA THR A 342 0.30 -12.00 15.40
C THR A 342 -1.01 -12.43 16.04
N LEU A 343 -1.50 -11.64 16.99
CA LEU A 343 -2.81 -11.75 17.61
C LEU A 343 -3.66 -10.56 17.16
N GLU A 344 -4.86 -10.81 16.61
CA GLU A 344 -5.89 -9.79 16.45
C GLU A 344 -7.18 -10.15 17.20
N ILE A 345 -7.81 -9.15 17.80
CA ILE A 345 -9.12 -9.24 18.45
C ILE A 345 -9.99 -8.13 17.87
N LEU A 346 -11.03 -8.52 17.13
CA LEU A 346 -11.92 -7.63 16.40
C LEU A 346 -13.29 -7.63 17.09
N MET A 347 -13.62 -6.52 17.74
CA MET A 347 -14.72 -6.39 18.70
C MET A 347 -15.85 -5.55 18.14
N SER A 348 -17.09 -5.90 18.49
CA SER A 348 -18.29 -5.14 18.10
C SER A 348 -19.33 -5.19 19.20
N GLU A 349 -20.33 -4.31 19.11
CA GLU A 349 -21.41 -4.19 20.10
C GLU A 349 -20.84 -3.88 21.50
N LEU A 350 -19.95 -2.89 21.56
CA LEU A 350 -19.23 -2.54 22.78
C LEU A 350 -20.11 -1.83 23.80
N ASP A 351 -19.73 -1.97 25.07
CA ASP A 351 -20.40 -1.32 26.19
C ASP A 351 -20.39 0.23 26.01
N PRO A 352 -21.56 0.89 25.99
CA PRO A 352 -21.64 2.34 25.76
C PRO A 352 -20.92 3.18 26.82
N GLU A 353 -20.88 2.73 28.08
CA GLU A 353 -20.16 3.45 29.15
C GLU A 353 -18.66 3.39 28.90
N VAL A 354 -18.15 2.24 28.46
CA VAL A 354 -16.74 2.09 28.06
C VAL A 354 -16.42 2.94 26.82
N MET A 355 -17.29 2.93 25.82
CA MET A 355 -17.09 3.71 24.58
C MET A 355 -17.12 5.22 24.81
N SER A 356 -17.88 5.69 25.82
CA SER A 356 -17.96 7.12 26.16
C SER A 356 -16.59 7.74 26.45
N ILE A 357 -15.65 6.97 27.03
CA ILE A 357 -14.28 7.40 27.35
C ILE A 357 -13.55 7.94 26.10
N PHE A 358 -13.87 7.45 24.91
CA PHE A 358 -13.21 7.79 23.65
C PHE A 358 -13.92 8.92 22.89
N THR A 359 -14.65 9.76 23.62
CA THR A 359 -15.27 11.00 23.13
C THR A 359 -14.55 12.22 23.72
N ARG A 360 -14.65 13.36 23.04
CA ARG A 360 -14.08 14.63 23.52
C ARG A 360 -14.90 15.26 24.65
N GLU A 361 -16.12 14.77 24.86
CA GLU A 361 -16.96 15.14 25.98
C GLU A 361 -16.41 14.53 27.29
N GLU A 362 -15.97 13.27 27.27
CA GLU A 362 -15.50 12.55 28.46
C GLU A 362 -13.98 12.59 28.67
N SER A 363 -13.20 12.73 27.60
CA SER A 363 -11.74 12.80 27.65
C SER A 363 -11.20 14.05 26.99
N SER A 364 -10.43 14.85 27.74
CA SER A 364 -9.83 16.09 27.24
C SER A 364 -8.62 15.86 26.32
N SER A 365 -7.99 14.68 26.42
CA SER A 365 -6.81 14.31 25.64
C SER A 365 -6.73 12.81 25.38
N ALA A 366 -5.94 12.43 24.36
CA ALA A 366 -5.65 11.03 24.06
C ALA A 366 -5.01 10.31 25.25
N ALA A 367 -3.98 10.91 25.86
CA ALA A 367 -3.33 10.37 27.07
C ALA A 367 -4.31 10.13 28.22
N GLU A 368 -5.29 11.01 28.43
CA GLU A 368 -6.34 10.80 29.44
C GLU A 368 -7.22 9.59 29.09
N ALA A 369 -7.67 9.47 27.85
CA ALA A 369 -8.45 8.32 27.39
C ALA A 369 -7.65 7.00 27.55
N THR A 370 -6.36 7.00 27.22
CA THR A 370 -5.43 5.85 27.40
C THR A 370 -5.32 5.39 28.84
N GLN A 371 -5.27 6.33 29.78
CA GLN A 371 -5.18 6.02 31.22
C GLN A 371 -6.53 5.59 31.79
N LYS A 372 -7.62 6.33 31.49
CA LYS A 372 -8.97 6.04 31.98
C LYS A 372 -9.47 4.67 31.53
N SER A 373 -9.24 4.33 30.27
CA SER A 373 -9.66 3.04 29.70
C SER A 373 -8.82 1.86 30.20
N GLY A 374 -7.61 2.09 30.74
CA GLY A 374 -6.68 1.01 31.10
C GLY A 374 -5.86 0.48 29.92
N ILE A 375 -5.94 1.08 28.72
CA ILE A 375 -5.11 0.73 27.56
C ILE A 375 -3.61 0.74 27.90
N ALA A 376 -3.18 1.69 28.74
CA ALA A 376 -1.79 1.78 29.21
C ALA A 376 -1.25 0.49 29.87
N ASN A 377 -2.15 -0.38 30.36
CA ASN A 377 -1.81 -1.58 31.13
C ASN A 377 -2.04 -2.90 30.35
N LEU A 378 -2.58 -2.85 29.13
CA LEU A 378 -2.88 -4.06 28.34
C LEU A 378 -1.62 -4.89 28.07
N ILE A 379 -0.58 -4.20 27.60
CA ILE A 379 0.76 -4.74 27.45
C ILE A 379 1.74 -3.77 28.11
N PRO A 380 2.40 -4.18 29.22
CA PRO A 380 3.26 -3.30 29.99
C PRO A 380 4.53 -2.91 29.20
N ASN A 381 5.09 -1.75 29.54
CA ASN A 381 6.35 -1.22 28.99
C ASN A 381 6.31 -0.85 27.50
N MET A 382 5.12 -0.59 26.94
CA MET A 382 4.96 -0.02 25.62
C MET A 382 5.17 1.50 25.66
N VAL A 383 5.91 2.03 24.69
CA VAL A 383 5.91 3.47 24.39
C VAL A 383 4.70 3.74 23.51
N ILE A 384 3.74 4.51 24.03
CA ILE A 384 2.46 4.77 23.40
C ILE A 384 2.50 6.11 22.66
N ASP A 385 2.01 6.10 21.42
CA ASP A 385 1.65 7.27 20.62
C ASP A 385 0.16 7.18 20.32
N ASP A 386 -0.63 8.01 21.00
CA ASP A 386 -2.08 8.00 20.97
C ASP A 386 -2.69 9.26 20.35
N TYR A 387 -3.90 9.12 19.84
CA TYR A 387 -4.66 10.22 19.25
C TYR A 387 -6.15 10.05 19.54
N LEU A 388 -6.80 11.15 19.93
CA LEU A 388 -8.23 11.25 20.18
C LEU A 388 -8.83 12.15 19.10
N PHE A 389 -9.76 11.60 18.32
CA PHE A 389 -10.40 12.29 17.20
C PHE A 389 -11.53 13.21 17.70
N GLU A 390 -12.00 14.07 16.80
CA GLU A 390 -13.10 15.01 17.03
C GLU A 390 -14.30 14.63 16.15
N PRO A 391 -15.53 14.54 16.70
CA PRO A 391 -15.88 14.71 18.12
C PRO A 391 -15.56 13.47 18.99
N CYS A 392 -15.31 12.32 18.37
CA CYS A 392 -15.02 11.07 19.05
C CYS A 392 -14.20 10.13 18.16
N GLY A 393 -13.70 9.05 18.75
CA GLY A 393 -12.82 8.09 18.10
C GLY A 393 -11.41 8.14 18.70
N TYR A 394 -10.71 7.01 18.69
CA TYR A 394 -9.38 6.92 19.27
C TYR A 394 -8.50 5.96 18.47
N SER A 395 -7.21 6.26 18.37
CA SER A 395 -6.20 5.37 17.78
C SER A 395 -4.90 5.45 18.56
N MET A 396 -4.20 4.34 18.69
CA MET A 396 -2.86 4.34 19.27
C MET A 396 -1.96 3.27 18.68
N ASN A 397 -0.66 3.57 18.69
CA ASN A 397 0.40 2.61 18.49
C ASN A 397 1.22 2.49 19.78
N GLY A 398 1.56 1.26 20.15
CA GLY A 398 2.49 0.96 21.24
C GLY A 398 3.70 0.21 20.70
N ILE A 399 4.91 0.60 21.08
CA ILE A 399 6.14 -0.14 20.74
C ILE A 399 6.96 -0.43 21.97
N ALA A 400 7.38 -1.68 22.12
CA ALA A 400 8.29 -2.12 23.15
C ALA A 400 9.75 -1.98 22.69
N LYS A 401 10.68 -1.92 23.64
CA LYS A 401 12.13 -1.92 23.34
C LYS A 401 12.57 -3.12 22.50
N SER A 402 11.86 -4.26 22.59
CA SER A 402 12.14 -5.45 21.79
C SER A 402 11.81 -5.31 20.30
N GLY A 403 11.13 -4.24 19.89
CA GLY A 403 10.59 -4.09 18.53
C GLY A 403 9.20 -4.71 18.33
N CYS A 404 8.62 -5.29 19.39
CA CYS A 404 7.22 -5.71 19.37
C CYS A 404 6.29 -4.49 19.38
N TYR A 405 5.15 -4.61 18.72
CA TYR A 405 4.14 -3.57 18.63
C TYR A 405 2.79 -4.02 19.15
N MET A 406 1.95 -3.04 19.48
CA MET A 406 0.50 -3.16 19.56
C MET A 406 -0.14 -1.97 18.86
N THR A 407 -1.34 -2.15 18.31
CA THR A 407 -2.15 -1.06 17.78
C THR A 407 -3.61 -1.27 18.14
N ILE A 408 -4.32 -0.17 18.40
CA ILE A 408 -5.73 -0.17 18.75
C ILE A 408 -6.42 0.95 17.98
N HIS A 409 -7.56 0.64 17.35
CA HIS A 409 -8.45 1.62 16.72
C HIS A 409 -9.87 1.47 17.25
N ILE A 410 -10.50 2.59 17.59
CA ILE A 410 -11.77 2.64 18.30
C ILE A 410 -12.73 3.57 17.56
N THR A 411 -13.90 3.03 17.23
CA THR A 411 -15.08 3.71 16.71
C THR A 411 -16.17 3.59 17.78
N PRO A 412 -16.41 4.63 18.61
CA PRO A 412 -17.27 4.53 19.79
C PRO A 412 -18.77 4.66 19.51
N GLU A 413 -19.18 5.07 18.31
CA GLU A 413 -20.57 5.34 17.97
C GLU A 413 -21.48 4.11 18.20
N PRO A 414 -22.56 4.20 18.99
CA PRO A 414 -23.34 3.05 19.42
C PRO A 414 -23.91 2.18 18.28
N GLU A 415 -24.31 2.80 17.17
CA GLU A 415 -24.93 2.13 16.03
C GLU A 415 -23.96 1.19 15.30
N PHE A 416 -22.66 1.47 15.39
CA PHE A 416 -21.65 0.72 14.68
C PHE A 416 -20.34 0.57 15.45
N SER A 417 -20.44 0.51 16.79
CA SER A 417 -19.27 0.47 17.66
C SER A 417 -18.33 -0.67 17.31
N TYR A 418 -17.04 -0.34 17.22
CA TYR A 418 -16.00 -1.25 16.76
C TYR A 418 -14.68 -0.94 17.45
N VAL A 419 -13.98 -1.99 17.89
CA VAL A 419 -12.60 -1.88 18.38
C VAL A 419 -11.76 -2.97 17.75
N SER A 420 -10.62 -2.59 17.20
CA SER A 420 -9.56 -3.51 16.82
C SER A 420 -8.45 -3.47 17.85
N PHE A 421 -7.92 -4.64 18.20
CA PHE A 421 -6.66 -4.78 18.93
C PHE A 421 -5.78 -5.73 18.13
N GLU A 422 -4.54 -5.33 17.89
CA GLU A 422 -3.54 -6.17 17.21
C GLU A 422 -2.20 -6.05 17.94
N CYS A 423 -1.47 -7.16 18.08
CA CYS A 423 -0.09 -7.14 18.56
C CYS A 423 0.72 -8.32 18.05
N ASN A 424 2.05 -8.17 18.05
CA ASN A 424 2.98 -9.27 17.75
C ASN A 424 3.83 -9.68 18.96
N VAL A 425 3.38 -9.36 20.17
CA VAL A 425 4.15 -9.64 21.39
C VAL A 425 4.24 -11.16 21.61
N PRO A 426 5.46 -11.70 21.80
CA PRO A 426 5.65 -13.13 22.00
C PRO A 426 5.06 -13.55 23.35
N GLN A 427 4.13 -14.50 23.31
CA GLN A 427 3.52 -15.11 24.49
C GLN A 427 3.40 -16.62 24.28
N ALA A 428 3.72 -17.42 25.28
CA ALA A 428 3.50 -18.86 25.22
C ALA A 428 2.00 -19.20 25.17
N SER A 429 1.17 -18.38 25.82
CA SER A 429 -0.28 -18.42 25.77
C SER A 429 -0.84 -17.00 25.70
N TYR A 430 -1.79 -16.76 24.81
CA TYR A 430 -2.47 -15.47 24.69
C TYR A 430 -3.67 -15.32 25.62
N LYS A 431 -4.03 -16.33 26.42
CA LYS A 431 -5.25 -16.34 27.23
C LYS A 431 -5.39 -15.11 28.12
N GLU A 432 -4.35 -14.75 28.85
CA GLU A 432 -4.36 -13.60 29.75
C GLU A 432 -4.44 -12.27 29.00
N VAL A 433 -3.76 -12.15 27.84
CA VAL A 433 -3.81 -10.96 27.01
C VAL A 433 -5.22 -10.76 26.47
N ILE A 434 -5.83 -11.83 25.93
CA ILE A 434 -7.21 -11.82 25.43
C ILE A 434 -8.16 -11.41 26.56
N SER A 435 -8.07 -12.04 27.74
CA SER A 435 -8.91 -11.68 28.89
C SER A 435 -8.79 -10.20 29.27
N ARG A 436 -7.57 -9.65 29.37
CA ARG A 436 -7.38 -8.22 29.68
C ARG A 436 -8.00 -7.29 28.64
N VAL A 437 -7.89 -7.62 27.36
CA VAL A 437 -8.50 -6.83 26.27
C VAL A 437 -10.03 -6.88 26.36
N LEU A 438 -10.61 -8.07 26.57
CA LEU A 438 -12.05 -8.23 26.72
C LEU A 438 -12.60 -7.53 27.97
N GLU A 439 -11.86 -7.59 29.08
CA GLU A 439 -12.20 -6.89 30.32
C GLU A 439 -12.19 -5.37 30.13
N THR A 440 -11.26 -4.86 29.33
CA THR A 440 -11.08 -3.44 29.02
C THR A 440 -12.21 -2.89 28.15
N PHE A 441 -12.59 -3.62 27.10
CA PHE A 441 -13.50 -3.10 26.08
C PHE A 441 -14.95 -3.62 26.20
N GLN A 442 -15.18 -4.69 26.97
CA GLN A 442 -16.50 -5.26 27.23
C GLN A 442 -17.38 -5.46 25.96
N PRO A 443 -16.88 -6.10 24.89
CA PRO A 443 -17.68 -6.28 23.68
C PRO A 443 -18.90 -7.18 23.90
N GLY A 444 -19.95 -7.02 23.10
CA GLY A 444 -21.02 -8.00 22.97
C GLY A 444 -20.55 -9.25 22.23
N LYS A 445 -19.70 -9.07 21.21
CA LYS A 445 -19.11 -10.14 20.42
C LYS A 445 -17.74 -9.80 19.86
N PHE A 446 -16.93 -10.81 19.56
CA PHE A 446 -15.62 -10.61 18.96
C PHE A 446 -15.16 -11.80 18.09
N VAL A 447 -14.32 -11.47 17.12
CA VAL A 447 -13.52 -12.41 16.33
C VAL A 447 -12.08 -12.38 16.85
N LEU A 448 -11.48 -13.56 16.96
CA LEU A 448 -10.11 -13.77 17.37
C LEU A 448 -9.34 -14.41 16.21
N THR A 449 -8.19 -13.84 15.84
CA THR A 449 -7.23 -14.46 14.92
C THR A 449 -5.86 -14.57 15.58
N VAL A 450 -5.20 -15.72 15.43
CA VAL A 450 -3.81 -15.90 15.86
C VAL A 450 -3.02 -16.62 14.78
N PHE A 451 -1.92 -15.99 14.36
CA PHE A 451 -0.89 -16.56 13.51
C PHE A 451 0.35 -16.86 14.37
N ALA A 452 0.95 -18.03 14.19
CA ALA A 452 2.25 -18.33 14.78
C ALA A 452 3.06 -19.26 13.87
N ASN A 453 4.32 -18.92 13.64
CA ASN A 453 5.24 -19.82 12.94
C ASN A 453 5.89 -20.82 13.93
N LYS A 454 6.52 -21.88 13.40
CA LYS A 454 7.16 -22.93 14.21
C LYS A 454 8.32 -22.41 15.08
N ALA A 455 8.95 -21.30 14.71
CA ALA A 455 10.06 -20.71 15.46
C ALA A 455 9.60 -19.86 16.65
N SER A 456 8.33 -19.44 16.66
CA SER A 456 7.74 -18.61 17.70
C SER A 456 7.55 -19.38 19.01
N VAL A 457 7.73 -18.70 20.14
CA VAL A 457 7.29 -19.21 21.44
C VAL A 457 5.77 -19.41 21.51
N ALA A 458 5.02 -18.79 20.60
CA ALA A 458 3.58 -18.92 20.46
C ALA A 458 3.15 -20.04 19.50
N SER A 459 4.07 -20.91 19.05
CA SER A 459 3.79 -21.95 18.05
C SER A 459 2.59 -22.84 18.42
N ASP A 460 2.40 -23.11 19.71
CA ASP A 460 1.30 -23.94 20.22
C ASP A 460 0.01 -23.15 20.51
N ALA A 461 0.06 -21.82 20.48
CA ALA A 461 -1.08 -20.97 20.84
C ALA A 461 -2.31 -21.22 19.95
N PRO A 462 -2.20 -21.38 18.61
CA PRO A 462 -3.36 -21.77 17.80
C PRO A 462 -4.00 -23.08 18.25
N GLN A 463 -3.22 -24.08 18.69
CA GLN A 463 -3.74 -25.36 19.16
C GLN A 463 -4.33 -25.29 20.58
N GLU A 464 -3.75 -24.45 21.44
CA GLU A 464 -4.29 -24.17 22.77
C GLU A 464 -5.69 -23.53 22.67
N LEU A 465 -5.83 -22.51 21.81
CA LEU A 465 -7.08 -21.75 21.65
C LEU A 465 -8.24 -22.61 21.11
N GLN A 466 -7.95 -23.68 20.34
CA GLN A 466 -8.97 -24.66 19.94
C GLN A 466 -9.68 -25.29 21.16
N LYS A 467 -9.00 -25.40 22.30
CA LYS A 467 -9.51 -26.04 23.51
C LYS A 467 -10.26 -25.09 24.43
N ILE A 468 -10.33 -23.79 24.12
CA ILE A 468 -10.99 -22.78 24.95
C ILE A 468 -12.44 -22.55 24.45
N PRO A 469 -13.46 -23.09 25.15
CA PRO A 469 -14.86 -22.96 24.72
C PRO A 469 -15.46 -21.59 25.05
N ALA A 470 -14.86 -20.85 25.98
CA ALA A 470 -15.36 -19.56 26.45
C ALA A 470 -14.25 -18.72 27.07
N PHE A 471 -14.41 -17.41 26.98
CA PHE A 471 -13.70 -16.44 27.81
C PHE A 471 -14.76 -15.75 28.66
N GLY A 472 -14.72 -15.87 30.00
CA GLY A 472 -15.77 -15.30 30.85
C GLY A 472 -17.19 -15.66 30.38
N ASP A 473 -18.02 -14.64 30.13
CA ASP A 473 -19.39 -14.77 29.63
C ASP A 473 -19.50 -14.90 28.09
N TRP A 474 -18.38 -14.83 27.38
CA TRP A 474 -18.33 -14.97 25.93
C TRP A 474 -18.16 -16.44 25.53
N LEU A 475 -19.20 -17.01 24.91
CA LEU A 475 -19.22 -18.40 24.45
C LEU A 475 -18.74 -18.49 23.00
N ARG A 476 -17.95 -19.52 22.67
CA ARG A 476 -17.49 -19.75 21.31
C ARG A 476 -18.62 -20.32 20.45
N HIS A 477 -18.86 -19.71 19.31
CA HIS A 477 -19.85 -20.14 18.33
C HIS A 477 -19.22 -20.78 17.08
N ASP A 478 -18.03 -20.34 16.70
CA ASP A 478 -17.31 -20.87 15.55
C ASP A 478 -15.81 -20.93 15.82
N MET A 479 -15.14 -21.88 15.19
CA MET A 479 -13.70 -22.06 15.27
C MET A 479 -13.20 -22.80 14.04
N GLN A 480 -12.18 -22.25 13.41
CA GLN A 480 -11.51 -22.86 12.27
C GLN A 480 -10.00 -22.76 12.48
N TYR A 481 -9.32 -23.91 12.44
CA TYR A 481 -7.87 -24.00 12.45
C TYR A 481 -7.37 -24.30 11.05
N CYS A 482 -6.34 -23.58 10.61
CA CYS A 482 -5.70 -23.78 9.32
C CYS A 482 -4.20 -23.92 9.50
N ARG A 483 -3.61 -24.82 8.71
CA ARG A 483 -2.17 -24.85 8.49
C ARG A 483 -1.88 -24.15 7.19
N LEU A 484 -1.29 -22.97 7.28
CA LEU A 484 -0.73 -22.25 6.15
C LEU A 484 0.71 -22.76 5.91
N GLN A 485 1.34 -22.30 4.84
CA GLN A 485 2.68 -22.77 4.49
C GLN A 485 3.71 -22.55 5.60
N ASN A 486 3.71 -21.38 6.24
CA ASN A 486 4.72 -21.00 7.22
C ASN A 486 4.15 -20.74 8.63
N TYR A 487 2.82 -20.82 8.76
CA TYR A 487 2.11 -20.45 9.97
C TYR A 487 1.02 -21.46 10.29
N ASP A 488 0.90 -21.80 11.57
CA ASP A 488 -0.35 -22.30 12.10
C ASP A 488 -1.25 -21.10 12.41
N PHE A 489 -2.52 -21.25 12.07
CA PHE A 489 -3.51 -20.18 12.16
C PHE A 489 -4.79 -20.68 12.83
N ILE A 490 -5.40 -19.82 13.66
CA ILE A 490 -6.76 -20.04 14.17
C ILE A 490 -7.62 -18.80 13.98
N TYR A 491 -8.84 -19.04 13.52
CA TYR A 491 -9.98 -18.14 13.60
C TYR A 491 -10.96 -18.65 14.66
N ALA A 492 -11.49 -17.78 15.50
CA ALA A 492 -12.59 -18.13 16.39
C ALA A 492 -13.55 -16.96 16.60
N PHE A 493 -14.84 -17.26 16.71
CA PHE A 493 -15.90 -16.28 16.96
C PHE A 493 -16.58 -16.56 18.30
N TYR A 494 -16.75 -15.50 19.10
CA TYR A 494 -17.35 -15.56 20.43
C TYR A 494 -18.40 -14.44 20.62
N SER A 495 -19.46 -14.70 21.39
CA SER A 495 -20.42 -13.66 21.82
C SER A 495 -21.03 -13.93 23.20
N LYS A 496 -21.57 -12.88 23.84
CA LYS A 496 -22.37 -12.97 25.07
C LYS A 496 -23.78 -13.49 24.74
N PHE A 497 -24.44 -14.14 25.70
CA PHE A 497 -25.83 -14.58 25.54
C PHE A 497 -26.83 -13.52 26.08
N PRO A 498 -27.98 -13.30 25.43
CA PRO A 498 -28.34 -13.65 24.06
C PRO A 498 -27.99 -12.50 23.11
N SER A 499 -26.98 -12.70 22.26
CA SER A 499 -26.65 -11.79 21.14
C SER A 499 -27.67 -11.87 20.02
#